data_AF-A0A7S0IPH8-F1
#
_entry.id   AF-A0A7S0IPH8-F1
#
_cell.length_a   1.000
_cell.length_b   1.000
_cell.length_c   1.000
_cell.angle_alpha   90.00
_cell.angle_beta   90.00
_cell.angle_gamma   90.00
#
_symmetry.space_group_name_H-M   'P 1'
#
loop_
_entity.id
_entity.type
_entity.pdbx_description
1 polymer ?
#
loop_
_entity_poly.entity_id
_entity_poly.type
_entity_poly.pdbx_seq_one_letter_code
_entity_poly.pdbx_strand_id
1 'polypeptide(L)'
;SLGKQLCDKACANTGCAYNVHPVFTRLSCTPATPPPPPSPTPTLPAIPLDGVQVIDGKSGAFVQCLRPGRDEATTSAAFGRRTIALQCCDSDGTCRRHLGSNDNDPATGCLARKSSAPAPYITVHTYGQAAAKCVSLGKQLCDKACANTGCAYNVHPVFTRLSCTPATPPPPPSPTPTLPAIPLDGVQVIDGKSGAFVQCLRPGRDEATTSAAFGRRTIALQCCDSDGTCRRHLGSNDNDPATGCLARKSSAPAPYITVHTYGQAAAKC
;
A
#
# COMPACT_ATOMS: atom_id res chain seq x y z
N SER A 1 -49.58 44.40 48.75
CA SER A 1 -48.68 44.00 47.66
C SER A 1 -47.45 44.89 47.70
N LEU A 2 -46.24 44.33 47.79
CA LEU A 2 -44.98 45.08 48.03
C LEU A 2 -44.35 45.71 46.77
N GLY A 3 -45.02 45.66 45.61
CA GLY A 3 -44.55 46.31 44.37
C GLY A 3 -43.22 45.77 43.82
N LYS A 4 -42.82 44.54 44.18
CA LYS A 4 -41.55 43.94 43.75
C LYS A 4 -41.76 42.89 42.65
N GLN A 5 -40.81 42.81 41.74
CA GLN A 5 -40.76 41.83 40.64
C GLN A 5 -39.54 40.91 40.80
N LEU A 6 -39.59 39.74 40.16
CA LEU A 6 -38.44 38.82 40.05
C LEU A 6 -37.31 39.46 39.26
N CYS A 7 -36.07 39.18 39.66
CA CYS A 7 -34.87 39.73 39.00
C CYS A 7 -34.58 38.98 37.68
N ASP A 8 -33.93 39.66 36.74
CA ASP A 8 -33.39 39.08 35.49
C ASP A 8 -31.92 38.64 35.63
N LYS A 9 -31.35 38.76 36.83
CA LYS A 9 -29.97 38.39 37.15
C LYS A 9 -29.85 37.91 38.59
N ALA A 10 -28.73 37.26 38.92
CA ALA A 10 -28.40 36.88 40.28
C ALA A 10 -27.95 38.09 41.12
N CYS A 11 -28.49 38.21 42.33
CA CYS A 11 -28.08 39.21 43.32
C CYS A 11 -27.07 38.59 44.30
N ALA A 12 -25.91 38.20 43.80
CA ALA A 12 -24.90 37.54 44.63
C ALA A 12 -24.37 38.47 45.73
N ASN A 13 -24.11 37.92 46.91
CA ASN A 13 -23.48 38.62 48.05
C ASN A 13 -24.30 39.79 48.64
N THR A 14 -25.60 39.89 48.34
CA THR A 14 -26.47 40.94 48.90
C THR A 14 -27.15 40.52 50.23
N GLY A 15 -26.73 39.41 50.84
CA GLY A 15 -27.23 38.91 52.14
C GLY A 15 -27.94 37.54 52.06
N CYS A 16 -28.49 37.10 53.19
CA CYS A 16 -29.31 35.87 53.36
C CYS A 16 -28.68 34.53 52.97
N ALA A 17 -27.39 34.48 52.62
CA ALA A 17 -26.65 33.27 52.27
C ALA A 17 -27.26 32.42 51.12
N TYR A 18 -28.10 33.01 50.27
CA TYR A 18 -28.75 32.30 49.15
C TYR A 18 -27.83 31.95 47.98
N ASN A 19 -26.55 32.33 48.05
CA ASN A 19 -25.54 32.00 47.06
C ASN A 19 -25.36 30.47 46.86
N VAL A 20 -25.82 29.64 47.80
CA VAL A 20 -25.75 28.17 47.71
C VAL A 20 -27.05 27.52 47.23
N HIS A 21 -28.06 28.31 46.87
CA HIS A 21 -29.36 27.83 46.43
C HIS A 21 -29.74 28.39 45.04
N PRO A 22 -30.48 27.62 44.22
CA PRO A 22 -31.04 28.15 42.98
C PRO A 22 -32.11 29.20 43.28
N VAL A 23 -32.12 30.28 42.52
CA VAL A 23 -33.08 31.39 42.67
C VAL A 23 -33.96 31.54 41.43
N PHE A 24 -35.21 31.94 41.62
CA PHE A 24 -36.13 32.20 40.51
C PHE A 24 -35.75 33.47 39.74
N THR A 25 -35.85 33.42 38.41
CA THR A 25 -35.58 34.54 37.51
C THR A 25 -36.83 34.82 36.68
N ARG A 26 -36.97 36.06 36.18
CA ARG A 26 -38.03 36.41 35.22
C ARG A 26 -37.67 36.14 33.75
N LEU A 27 -36.46 35.65 33.45
CA LEU A 27 -36.04 35.34 32.08
C LEU A 27 -36.76 34.08 31.57
N SER A 28 -37.19 34.12 30.31
CA SER A 28 -37.82 33.00 29.62
C SER A 28 -36.78 31.94 29.23
N CYS A 29 -37.14 30.65 29.30
CA CYS A 29 -36.35 29.56 28.74
C CYS A 29 -36.49 29.52 27.21
N THR A 30 -35.94 30.49 26.49
CA THR A 30 -35.60 30.30 25.07
C THR A 30 -34.28 29.54 25.00
N PRO A 31 -34.19 28.41 24.27
CA PRO A 31 -32.93 27.71 24.13
C PRO A 31 -31.91 28.63 23.46
N ALA A 32 -30.81 28.90 24.17
CA ALA A 32 -29.64 29.52 23.55
C ALA A 32 -29.23 28.67 22.35
N THR A 33 -28.94 29.32 21.22
CA THR A 33 -28.37 28.69 20.04
C THR A 33 -27.18 27.82 20.47
N PRO A 34 -27.10 26.55 20.00
CA PRO A 34 -26.00 25.68 20.39
C PRO A 34 -24.66 26.34 20.00
N PRO A 35 -23.62 26.20 20.84
CA PRO A 35 -22.30 26.69 20.48
C PRO A 35 -21.87 26.07 19.15
N PRO A 36 -21.10 26.79 18.31
CA PRO A 36 -20.55 26.21 17.09
C PRO A 36 -19.83 24.90 17.44
N PRO A 37 -19.96 23.86 16.61
CA PRO A 37 -19.30 22.59 16.86
C PRO A 37 -17.81 22.82 17.11
N PRO A 38 -17.18 22.10 18.06
CA PRO A 38 -15.75 22.17 18.24
C PRO A 38 -15.08 21.88 16.89
N SER A 39 -14.13 22.72 16.50
CA SER A 39 -13.29 22.47 15.32
C SER A 39 -12.81 21.02 15.34
N PRO A 40 -12.88 20.28 14.23
CA PRO A 40 -12.49 18.88 14.21
C PRO A 40 -11.06 18.77 14.72
N THR A 41 -10.89 18.07 15.84
CA THR A 41 -9.57 17.68 16.32
C THR A 41 -8.87 16.98 15.16
N PRO A 42 -7.61 17.33 14.82
CA PRO A 42 -6.91 16.62 13.76
C PRO A 42 -6.85 15.14 14.12
N THR A 43 -7.60 14.33 13.38
CA THR A 43 -7.63 12.88 13.57
C THR A 43 -6.23 12.37 13.29
N LEU A 44 -5.54 11.86 14.32
CA LEU A 44 -4.25 11.22 14.15
C LEU A 44 -4.40 10.06 13.15
N PRO A 45 -3.38 9.80 12.30
CA PRO A 45 -3.36 8.62 11.45
C PRO A 45 -3.62 7.36 12.28
N ALA A 46 -4.65 6.60 11.89
CA ALA A 46 -4.95 5.32 12.52
C ALA A 46 -3.92 4.26 12.09
N ILE A 47 -3.81 3.19 12.88
CA ILE A 47 -3.09 1.99 12.45
C ILE A 47 -3.85 1.39 11.24
N PRO A 48 -3.17 1.05 10.13
CA PRO A 48 -3.78 0.36 9.00
C PRO A 48 -4.50 -0.93 9.38
N LEU A 49 -5.50 -1.33 8.59
CA LEU A 49 -6.33 -2.51 8.89
C LEU A 49 -5.50 -3.80 9.06
N ASP A 50 -4.49 -3.96 8.21
CA ASP A 50 -3.58 -5.11 8.22
C ASP A 50 -2.58 -5.09 9.39
N GLY A 51 -2.57 -4.02 10.19
CA GLY A 51 -1.62 -3.76 11.27
C GLY A 51 -0.24 -3.36 10.76
N VAL A 52 0.62 -2.96 11.68
CA VAL A 52 1.99 -2.50 11.38
C VAL A 52 3.02 -3.13 12.30
N GLN A 53 4.17 -3.49 11.72
CA GLN A 53 5.26 -4.09 12.47
C GLN A 53 6.04 -3.03 13.24
N VAL A 54 6.36 -3.37 14.48
CA VAL A 54 7.46 -2.78 15.22
C VAL A 54 8.65 -3.73 15.07
N ILE A 55 9.79 -3.18 14.67
CA ILE A 55 11.02 -3.95 14.40
C ILE A 55 12.18 -3.43 15.25
N ASP A 56 13.25 -4.22 15.35
CA ASP A 56 14.53 -3.82 15.96
C ASP A 56 15.15 -2.66 15.16
N GLY A 57 15.46 -1.55 15.82
CA GLY A 57 16.06 -0.36 15.20
C GLY A 57 17.47 -0.55 14.64
N LYS A 58 18.16 -1.65 14.93
CA LYS A 58 19.46 -2.02 14.34
C LYS A 58 19.33 -3.13 13.30
N SER A 59 18.78 -4.28 13.66
CA SER A 59 18.77 -5.44 12.76
C SER A 59 17.59 -5.45 11.79
N GLY A 60 16.52 -4.72 12.10
CA GLY A 60 15.25 -4.82 11.38
C GLY A 60 14.48 -6.11 11.67
N ALA A 61 14.92 -6.92 12.64
CA ALA A 61 14.20 -8.11 13.07
C ALA A 61 12.81 -7.74 13.61
N PHE A 62 11.81 -8.56 13.30
CA PHE A 62 10.46 -8.42 13.82
C PHE A 62 10.45 -8.45 15.36
N VAL A 63 9.74 -7.51 15.99
CA VAL A 63 9.55 -7.47 17.45
C VAL A 63 8.10 -7.77 17.81
N GLN A 64 7.16 -6.98 17.30
CA GLN A 64 5.73 -7.19 17.56
C GLN A 64 4.87 -6.53 16.49
N CYS A 65 3.58 -6.85 16.55
CA CYS A 65 2.56 -6.28 15.67
C CYS A 65 1.63 -5.34 16.43
N LEU A 66 1.36 -4.16 15.84
CA LEU A 66 0.32 -3.25 16.31
C LEU A 66 -0.92 -3.41 15.43
N ARG A 67 -2.07 -3.65 16.05
CA ARG A 67 -3.36 -3.87 15.41
C ARG A 67 -4.29 -2.66 15.60
N PRO A 68 -5.12 -2.35 14.60
CA PRO A 68 -6.14 -1.32 14.71
C PRO A 68 -7.20 -1.69 15.76
N GLY A 69 -7.73 -0.69 16.46
CA GLY A 69 -8.71 -0.81 17.54
C GLY A 69 -8.18 -1.43 18.84
N ARG A 70 -6.87 -1.68 18.94
CA ARG A 70 -6.24 -2.34 20.08
C ARG A 70 -4.96 -1.63 20.53
N ASP A 71 -4.07 -1.32 19.59
CA ASP A 71 -2.69 -0.94 19.89
C ASP A 71 -2.38 0.55 19.62
N GLU A 72 -3.41 1.40 19.46
CA GLU A 72 -3.30 2.83 19.18
C GLU A 72 -2.54 3.61 20.25
N ALA A 73 -2.65 3.16 21.50
CA ALA A 73 -1.96 3.75 22.64
C ALA A 73 -0.59 3.11 22.91
N THR A 74 -0.16 2.12 22.11
CA THR A 74 1.08 1.40 22.33
C THR A 74 2.29 2.28 22.04
N THR A 75 3.16 2.38 23.05
CA THR A 75 4.36 3.23 23.05
C THR A 75 5.64 2.46 23.36
N SER A 76 5.52 1.17 23.70
CA SER A 76 6.64 0.32 24.09
C SER A 76 6.52 -1.09 23.51
N ALA A 77 7.65 -1.74 23.27
CA ALA A 77 7.74 -3.15 22.88
C ALA A 77 8.81 -3.88 23.69
N ALA A 78 8.71 -5.21 23.78
CA ALA A 78 9.59 -6.06 24.58
C ALA A 78 10.98 -6.28 23.95
N PHE A 79 11.67 -5.20 23.59
CA PHE A 79 13.01 -5.23 22.99
C PHE A 79 13.83 -4.03 23.46
N GLY A 80 15.11 -4.27 23.81
CA GLY A 80 16.08 -3.22 24.13
C GLY A 80 15.57 -2.16 25.12
N ARG A 81 15.78 -0.88 24.78
CA ARG A 81 15.11 0.25 25.43
C ARG A 81 13.67 0.31 24.93
N ARG A 82 12.76 -0.25 25.73
CA ARG A 82 11.38 -0.60 25.34
C ARG A 82 10.58 0.50 24.63
N THR A 83 10.83 1.79 24.90
CA THR A 83 10.17 2.90 24.19
C THR A 83 10.38 2.79 22.68
N ILE A 84 9.29 2.78 21.91
CA ILE A 84 9.36 2.68 20.45
C ILE A 84 9.78 4.02 19.86
N ALA A 85 10.88 4.02 19.13
CA ALA A 85 11.42 5.20 18.46
C ALA A 85 10.74 5.44 17.11
N LEU A 86 10.65 6.72 16.73
CA LEU A 86 10.14 7.13 15.43
C LEU A 86 11.30 7.32 14.44
N GLN A 87 11.10 6.90 13.20
CA GLN A 87 12.03 7.10 12.10
C GLN A 87 11.22 7.35 10.82
N CYS A 88 11.61 8.38 10.08
CA CYS A 88 10.94 8.75 8.84
C CYS A 88 11.84 8.46 7.64
N CYS A 89 11.23 8.24 6.49
CA CYS A 89 11.90 8.05 5.22
C CYS A 89 11.38 9.07 4.21
N ASP A 90 12.28 9.54 3.35
CA ASP A 90 11.92 10.29 2.15
C ASP A 90 11.17 9.37 1.16
N SER A 91 10.62 9.92 0.08
CA SER A 91 9.85 9.16 -0.91
C SER A 91 10.71 8.10 -1.64
N ASP A 92 12.00 8.37 -1.80
CA ASP A 92 13.01 7.45 -2.34
C ASP A 92 13.48 6.38 -1.33
N GLY A 93 12.97 6.42 -0.09
CA GLY A 93 13.34 5.52 0.99
C GLY A 93 14.59 5.93 1.76
N THR A 94 15.13 7.13 1.55
CA THR A 94 16.26 7.66 2.33
C THR A 94 15.87 7.86 3.79
N CYS A 95 16.66 7.28 4.69
CA CYS A 95 16.39 7.24 6.12
C CYS A 95 16.66 8.57 6.84
N ARG A 96 15.75 8.95 7.75
CA ARG A 96 15.85 10.14 8.60
C ARG A 96 15.48 9.80 10.05
N ARG A 97 16.46 9.89 10.95
CA ARG A 97 16.25 9.90 12.41
C ARG A 97 16.38 11.30 13.01
N HIS A 98 16.89 12.24 12.23
CA HIS A 98 17.04 13.66 12.53
C HIS A 98 16.89 14.48 11.23
N LEU A 99 16.78 15.80 11.36
CA LEU A 99 16.57 16.73 10.24
C LEU A 99 17.85 17.43 9.76
N GLY A 100 18.97 17.22 10.44
CA GLY A 100 20.29 17.70 10.03
C GLY A 100 21.37 17.39 11.04
N SER A 101 21.07 17.53 12.34
CA SER A 101 22.00 17.31 13.44
C SER A 101 21.61 16.11 14.30
N ASN A 102 22.60 15.41 14.84
CA ASN A 102 22.40 14.21 15.68
C ASN A 102 22.30 14.56 17.18
N ASP A 103 21.51 15.58 17.49
CA ASP A 103 21.33 16.18 18.81
C ASP A 103 19.83 16.38 19.14
N ASN A 104 19.54 17.28 20.08
CA ASN A 104 18.19 17.58 20.54
C ASN A 104 17.68 18.94 20.03
N ASP A 105 18.32 19.50 18.99
CA ASP A 105 17.85 20.75 18.39
C ASP A 105 16.40 20.57 17.87
N PRO A 106 15.47 21.48 18.18
CA PRO A 106 14.08 21.32 17.78
C PRO A 106 13.85 21.45 16.26
N ALA A 107 14.75 22.12 15.53
CA ALA A 107 14.64 22.34 14.10
C ALA A 107 15.42 21.30 13.29
N THR A 108 16.63 20.92 13.73
CA THR A 108 17.53 20.02 12.98
C THR A 108 17.78 18.68 13.69
N GLY A 109 17.43 18.56 14.96
CA GLY A 109 17.79 17.43 15.80
C GLY A 109 16.98 16.16 15.56
N CYS A 110 17.15 15.22 16.50
CA CYS A 110 16.52 13.92 16.50
C CYS A 110 15.00 13.99 16.62
N LEU A 111 14.30 13.19 15.80
CA LEU A 111 12.84 13.23 15.67
C LEU A 111 12.11 12.92 16.99
N ALA A 112 12.66 12.05 17.83
CA ALA A 112 12.16 11.74 19.17
C ALA A 112 13.19 12.07 20.27
N ARG A 113 14.04 13.10 20.06
CA ARG A 113 15.25 13.38 20.88
C ARG A 113 16.31 12.28 20.79
N LYS A 114 17.56 12.62 21.05
CA LYS A 114 18.69 11.71 21.17
C LYS A 114 18.47 10.78 22.36
N SER A 115 18.67 9.48 22.15
CA SER A 115 18.48 8.48 23.19
C SER A 115 19.55 8.58 24.27
N SER A 116 19.18 9.11 25.44
CA SER A 116 20.06 9.34 26.59
C SER A 116 19.35 8.99 27.88
N ALA A 117 20.07 8.45 28.87
CA ALA A 117 19.51 8.21 30.20
C ALA A 117 19.06 9.52 30.89
N PRO A 118 18.09 9.48 31.82
CA PRO A 118 17.32 8.32 32.27
C PRO A 118 16.13 7.95 31.35
N ALA A 119 15.41 6.87 31.69
CA ALA A 119 14.15 6.51 31.03
C ALA A 119 13.17 7.72 31.02
N PRO A 120 12.35 7.92 29.97
CA PRO A 120 12.04 7.01 28.87
C PRO A 120 13.08 6.97 27.73
N TYR A 121 14.25 7.59 27.93
CA TYR A 121 15.39 7.71 27.02
C TYR A 121 15.16 8.60 25.78
N ILE A 122 13.94 8.62 25.26
CA ILE A 122 13.48 9.38 24.10
C ILE A 122 12.07 9.94 24.35
N THR A 123 11.62 10.88 23.52
CA THR A 123 10.24 11.34 23.53
C THR A 123 9.30 10.21 23.11
N VAL A 124 8.26 9.98 23.92
CA VAL A 124 7.28 8.93 23.68
C VAL A 124 6.30 9.35 22.60
N HIS A 125 6.04 8.45 21.66
CA HIS A 125 5.03 8.63 20.61
C HIS A 125 4.18 7.36 20.48
N THR A 126 2.89 7.53 20.19
CA THR A 126 2.06 6.46 19.61
C THR A 126 2.34 6.34 18.12
N TYR A 127 1.86 5.26 17.49
CA TYR A 127 1.95 5.09 16.04
C TYR A 127 1.37 6.29 15.28
N GLY A 128 0.16 6.74 15.65
CA GLY A 128 -0.49 7.87 14.99
C GLY A 128 0.28 9.18 15.14
N GLN A 129 0.86 9.44 16.31
CA GLN A 129 1.72 10.61 16.52
C GLN A 129 3.01 10.54 15.70
N ALA A 130 3.63 9.37 15.63
CA ALA A 130 4.83 9.15 14.83
C ALA A 130 4.55 9.33 13.33
N ALA A 131 3.46 8.74 12.83
CA ALA A 131 3.01 8.88 11.45
C ALA A 131 2.69 10.35 11.11
N ALA A 132 1.93 11.04 11.95
CA ALA A 132 1.60 12.46 11.77
C ALA A 132 2.86 13.33 11.73
N LYS A 133 3.85 13.03 12.58
CA LYS A 133 5.11 13.76 12.60
C LYS A 133 5.94 13.55 11.33
N CYS A 134 5.97 12.33 10.78
CA CYS A 134 6.61 12.13 9.48
C CYS A 134 5.87 12.90 8.37
N VAL A 135 4.54 12.83 8.34
CA VAL A 135 3.72 13.54 7.33
C VAL A 135 3.91 15.05 7.40
N SER A 136 3.96 15.64 8.60
CA SER A 136 4.20 17.09 8.76
C SER A 136 5.56 17.55 8.24
N LEU A 137 6.50 16.62 8.08
CA LEU A 137 7.84 16.87 7.53
C LEU A 137 7.93 16.55 6.04
N GLY A 138 6.82 16.22 5.38
CA GLY A 138 6.80 15.75 3.99
C GLY A 138 7.43 14.37 3.82
N LYS A 139 7.39 13.53 4.86
CA LYS A 139 8.01 12.20 4.91
C LYS A 139 6.98 11.12 5.26
N GLN A 140 7.39 9.88 5.21
CA GLN A 140 6.60 8.71 5.61
C GLN A 140 7.31 7.91 6.70
N LEU A 141 6.61 7.06 7.44
CA LEU A 141 7.29 6.05 8.27
C LEU A 141 8.10 5.11 7.37
N CYS A 142 9.27 4.69 7.84
CA CYS A 142 10.11 3.77 7.08
C CYS A 142 9.55 2.35 7.02
N ASP A 143 9.92 1.61 5.97
CA ASP A 143 9.66 0.19 5.77
C ASP A 143 10.88 -0.70 6.14
N LYS A 144 11.86 -0.12 6.84
CA LYS A 144 13.10 -0.78 7.24
C LYS A 144 13.69 -0.14 8.49
N ALA A 145 14.62 -0.81 9.13
CA ALA A 145 15.42 -0.20 10.18
C ALA A 145 16.44 0.78 9.59
N CYS A 146 16.44 2.02 10.07
CA CYS A 146 17.44 3.03 9.67
C CYS A 146 18.73 2.90 10.47
N ALA A 147 19.32 1.70 10.48
CA ALA A 147 20.47 1.37 11.30
C ALA A 147 21.63 2.36 11.08
N ASN A 148 22.28 2.75 12.18
CA ASN A 148 23.47 3.61 12.18
C ASN A 148 23.29 5.02 11.59
N THR A 149 22.05 5.48 11.41
CA THR A 149 21.76 6.85 10.93
C THR A 149 21.67 7.88 12.06
N GLY A 150 22.05 7.50 13.28
CA GLY A 150 22.11 8.42 14.42
C GLY A 150 21.05 8.24 15.51
N CYS A 151 20.98 9.25 16.40
CA CYS A 151 20.08 9.39 17.54
C CYS A 151 20.11 8.27 18.59
N ALA A 152 21.02 7.30 18.42
CA ALA A 152 21.13 6.08 19.19
C ALA A 152 19.83 5.22 19.21
N TYR A 153 19.02 5.27 18.15
CA TYR A 153 17.79 4.45 18.05
C TYR A 153 18.05 2.98 17.69
N ASN A 154 19.30 2.60 17.44
CA ASN A 154 19.68 1.20 17.22
C ASN A 154 19.34 0.28 18.42
N VAL A 155 19.23 0.83 19.64
CA VAL A 155 18.91 0.05 20.85
C VAL A 155 17.42 0.09 21.21
N HIS A 156 16.60 0.71 20.35
CA HIS A 156 15.16 0.83 20.52
C HIS A 156 14.42 -0.02 19.48
N PRO A 157 13.21 -0.50 19.79
CA PRO A 157 12.27 -0.87 18.75
C PRO A 157 11.86 0.39 17.98
N VAL A 158 11.49 0.25 16.71
CA VAL A 158 11.10 1.39 15.84
C VAL A 158 9.73 1.16 15.19
N PHE A 159 8.95 2.23 15.07
CA PHE A 159 7.72 2.24 14.26
C PHE A 159 8.07 2.11 12.78
N THR A 160 7.25 1.36 12.04
CA THR A 160 7.40 1.18 10.59
C THR A 160 6.04 1.23 9.89
N ARG A 161 6.08 1.27 8.56
CA ARG A 161 4.90 1.04 7.70
C ARG A 161 4.80 -0.42 7.19
N LEU A 162 5.65 -1.33 7.67
CA LEU A 162 5.60 -2.74 7.26
C LEU A 162 4.31 -3.36 7.76
N SER A 163 3.58 -4.08 6.89
CA SER A 163 2.35 -4.76 7.28
C SER A 163 2.60 -5.89 8.27
N CYS A 164 1.68 -6.09 9.21
CA CYS A 164 1.72 -7.19 10.17
C CYS A 164 1.31 -8.54 9.61
N THR A 165 0.54 -8.56 8.53
CA THR A 165 0.47 -9.75 7.71
C THR A 165 1.84 -9.95 7.07
N PRO A 166 2.44 -11.16 7.11
CA PRO A 166 3.54 -11.46 6.19
C PRO A 166 3.05 -11.05 4.81
N ALA A 167 3.91 -10.45 3.98
CA ALA A 167 3.60 -10.21 2.59
C ALA A 167 2.87 -11.46 2.12
N THR A 168 1.58 -11.32 1.80
CA THR A 168 0.80 -12.43 1.27
C THR A 168 1.71 -13.01 0.20
N PRO A 169 1.92 -14.34 0.12
CA PRO A 169 2.52 -14.89 -1.09
C PRO A 169 1.82 -14.17 -2.24
N PRO A 170 2.57 -13.68 -3.26
CA PRO A 170 2.01 -12.85 -4.31
C PRO A 170 0.64 -13.44 -4.66
N PRO A 171 -0.43 -12.62 -4.70
CA PRO A 171 -1.79 -13.14 -4.87
C PRO A 171 -1.70 -14.24 -5.92
N PRO A 172 -2.29 -15.44 -5.67
CA PRO A 172 -2.19 -16.55 -6.61
C PRO A 172 -2.38 -15.95 -8.00
N PRO A 173 -1.44 -16.21 -8.95
CA PRO A 173 -1.34 -15.45 -10.19
C PRO A 173 -2.76 -15.18 -10.65
N SER A 174 -3.15 -13.90 -10.77
CA SER A 174 -4.48 -13.51 -11.25
C SER A 174 -4.84 -14.51 -12.33
N PRO A 175 -5.98 -15.23 -12.21
CA PRO A 175 -6.23 -16.44 -12.99
C PRO A 175 -5.73 -16.16 -14.38
N THR A 176 -4.63 -16.83 -14.76
CA THR A 176 -4.00 -16.61 -16.06
C THR A 176 -5.16 -16.57 -17.02
N PRO A 177 -5.36 -15.49 -17.82
CA PRO A 177 -6.52 -15.41 -18.70
C PRO A 177 -6.63 -16.77 -19.36
N THR A 178 -7.71 -17.51 -19.06
CA THR A 178 -7.80 -18.93 -19.38
C THR A 178 -7.55 -19.00 -20.86
N LEU A 179 -6.34 -19.42 -21.24
CA LEU A 179 -5.99 -19.44 -22.64
C LEU A 179 -6.97 -20.40 -23.30
N PRO A 180 -7.49 -20.07 -24.49
CA PRO A 180 -8.38 -20.97 -25.20
C PRO A 180 -7.73 -22.37 -25.24
N ALA A 181 -8.40 -23.35 -24.64
CA ALA A 181 -7.95 -24.73 -24.69
C ALA A 181 -8.10 -25.26 -26.11
N ILE A 182 -7.31 -26.26 -26.47
CA ILE A 182 -7.53 -26.98 -27.74
C ILE A 182 -8.98 -27.52 -27.74
N PRO A 183 -9.77 -27.29 -28.81
CA PRO A 183 -11.10 -27.87 -28.96
C PRO A 183 -11.11 -29.39 -28.69
N LEU A 184 -12.24 -29.91 -28.21
CA LEU A 184 -12.37 -31.33 -27.87
C LEU A 184 -12.02 -32.26 -29.04
N ASP A 185 -12.35 -31.86 -30.26
CA ASP A 185 -12.04 -32.62 -31.49
C ASP A 185 -10.56 -32.53 -31.91
N GLY A 186 -9.76 -31.69 -31.25
CA GLY A 186 -8.38 -31.37 -31.60
C GLY A 186 -8.27 -30.31 -32.71
N VAL A 187 -7.02 -29.94 -33.03
CA VAL A 187 -6.72 -29.00 -34.11
C VAL A 187 -5.60 -29.53 -34.99
N GLN A 188 -5.64 -29.21 -36.27
CA GLN A 188 -4.60 -29.61 -37.22
C GLN A 188 -3.49 -28.57 -37.28
N VAL A 189 -2.25 -29.05 -37.28
CA VAL A 189 -1.09 -28.30 -37.76
C VAL A 189 -0.92 -28.65 -39.24
N ILE A 190 -0.85 -27.61 -40.07
CA ILE A 190 -0.73 -27.72 -41.53
C ILE A 190 0.54 -27.03 -42.03
N ASP A 191 0.99 -27.40 -43.22
CA ASP A 191 2.03 -26.68 -43.95
C ASP A 191 1.52 -25.28 -44.33
N GLY A 192 2.20 -24.24 -43.84
CA GLY A 192 1.86 -22.85 -44.12
C GLY A 192 2.01 -22.41 -45.59
N LYS A 193 2.56 -23.24 -46.48
CA LYS A 193 2.61 -23.03 -47.94
C LYS A 193 1.56 -23.85 -48.68
N SER A 194 1.55 -25.18 -48.52
CA SER A 194 0.66 -26.07 -49.30
C SER A 194 -0.70 -26.35 -48.66
N GLY A 195 -0.85 -26.08 -47.36
CA GLY A 195 -2.01 -26.50 -46.58
C GLY A 195 -2.03 -28.00 -46.25
N ALA A 196 -0.99 -28.75 -46.62
CA ALA A 196 -0.92 -30.18 -46.34
C ALA A 196 -0.92 -30.46 -44.83
N PHE A 197 -1.58 -31.54 -44.44
CA PHE A 197 -1.60 -32.01 -43.05
C PHE A 197 -0.20 -32.36 -42.54
N VAL A 198 0.15 -31.90 -41.33
CA VAL A 198 1.43 -32.23 -40.65
C VAL A 198 1.18 -33.12 -39.43
N GLN A 199 0.36 -32.66 -38.48
CA GLN A 199 0.01 -33.42 -37.26
C GLN A 199 -1.28 -32.88 -36.63
N CYS A 200 -1.86 -33.62 -35.67
CA CYS A 200 -2.97 -33.13 -34.83
C CYS A 200 -2.48 -32.80 -33.42
N LEU A 201 -3.01 -31.72 -32.83
CA LEU A 201 -2.90 -31.43 -31.40
C LEU A 201 -4.19 -31.87 -30.70
N ARG A 202 -4.07 -32.54 -29.56
CA ARG A 202 -5.19 -33.06 -28.75
C ARG A 202 -5.31 -32.31 -27.42
N PRO A 203 -6.55 -32.05 -26.96
CA PRO A 203 -6.79 -31.39 -25.67
C PRO A 203 -6.19 -32.20 -24.52
N GLY A 204 -5.63 -31.50 -23.54
CA GLY A 204 -5.02 -32.10 -22.34
C GLY A 204 -3.71 -32.86 -22.56
N ARG A 205 -3.27 -33.04 -23.81
CA ARG A 205 -1.97 -33.64 -24.17
C ARG A 205 -1.02 -32.63 -24.78
N ASP A 206 -1.51 -31.86 -25.75
CA ASP A 206 -0.66 -31.08 -26.66
C ASP A 206 -0.75 -29.56 -26.42
N GLU A 207 -1.27 -29.15 -25.25
CA GLU A 207 -1.46 -27.72 -24.88
C GLU A 207 -0.15 -26.93 -24.85
N ALA A 208 0.98 -27.61 -24.60
CA ALA A 208 2.32 -27.02 -24.59
C ALA A 208 3.07 -27.19 -25.92
N THR A 209 2.44 -27.79 -26.94
CA THR A 209 3.11 -28.08 -28.21
C THR A 209 3.35 -26.80 -29.00
N THR A 210 4.62 -26.55 -29.30
CA THR A 210 5.10 -25.35 -30.01
C THR A 210 5.89 -25.68 -31.27
N SER A 211 6.06 -26.98 -31.56
CA SER A 211 6.82 -27.45 -32.70
C SER A 211 6.19 -28.68 -33.36
N ALA A 212 6.48 -28.85 -34.65
CA ALA A 212 6.10 -29.99 -35.47
C ALA A 212 7.30 -30.44 -36.32
N ALA A 213 7.31 -31.68 -36.78
CA ALA A 213 8.40 -32.23 -37.58
C ALA A 213 8.37 -31.76 -39.06
N PHE A 214 8.29 -30.44 -39.28
CA PHE A 214 8.21 -29.82 -40.60
C PHE A 214 8.99 -28.50 -40.66
N GLY A 215 9.75 -28.28 -41.74
CA GLY A 215 10.50 -27.04 -41.97
C GLY A 215 11.39 -26.61 -40.79
N ARG A 216 11.22 -25.37 -40.32
CA ARG A 216 11.94 -24.79 -39.16
C ARG A 216 11.40 -25.23 -37.79
N ARG A 217 10.51 -26.23 -37.79
CA ARG A 217 9.89 -26.89 -36.64
C ARG A 217 8.95 -26.03 -35.80
N THR A 218 9.22 -24.75 -35.57
CA THR A 218 8.33 -23.88 -34.80
C THR A 218 6.98 -23.70 -35.51
N ILE A 219 5.89 -23.89 -34.77
CA ILE A 219 4.54 -23.65 -35.27
C ILE A 219 4.30 -22.14 -35.29
N ALA A 220 4.01 -21.59 -36.47
CA ALA A 220 3.66 -20.19 -36.65
C ALA A 220 2.15 -20.00 -36.47
N LEU A 221 1.72 -18.86 -35.91
CA LEU A 221 0.31 -18.49 -35.86
C LEU A 221 -0.10 -17.75 -37.12
N GLN A 222 -1.36 -17.90 -37.49
CA GLN A 222 -2.05 -17.14 -38.53
C GLN A 222 -3.51 -16.99 -38.09
N CYS A 223 -4.09 -15.82 -38.32
CA CYS A 223 -5.46 -15.49 -37.92
C CYS A 223 -6.33 -15.30 -39.17
N CYS A 224 -7.65 -15.32 -39.01
CA CYS A 224 -8.58 -14.98 -40.08
C CYS A 224 -9.55 -13.90 -39.57
N ASP A 225 -9.86 -12.93 -40.43
CA ASP A 225 -10.96 -12.00 -40.18
C ASP A 225 -12.31 -12.73 -40.27
N SER A 226 -13.39 -12.06 -39.86
CA SER A 226 -14.75 -12.60 -39.94
C SER A 226 -15.22 -12.93 -41.37
N ASP A 227 -14.58 -12.37 -42.39
CA ASP A 227 -14.83 -12.67 -43.81
C ASP A 227 -13.97 -13.83 -44.36
N GLY A 228 -13.11 -14.41 -43.52
CA GLY A 228 -12.21 -15.52 -43.90
C GLY A 228 -10.86 -15.06 -44.47
N THR A 229 -10.58 -13.76 -44.54
CA THR A 229 -9.29 -13.24 -45.00
C THR A 229 -8.18 -13.62 -44.02
N CYS A 230 -7.18 -14.37 -44.50
CA CYS A 230 -6.07 -14.82 -43.67
C CYS A 230 -5.04 -13.69 -43.43
N ARG A 231 -4.70 -13.45 -42.16
CA ARG A 231 -3.71 -12.47 -41.71
C ARG A 231 -2.55 -13.12 -40.96
N ARG A 232 -1.34 -12.65 -41.28
CA ARG A 232 -0.09 -12.97 -40.57
C ARG A 232 0.58 -11.73 -39.94
N HIS A 233 0.01 -10.55 -40.18
CA HIS A 233 0.43 -9.24 -39.68
C HIS A 233 -0.76 -8.28 -39.62
N LEU A 234 -0.64 -7.19 -38.86
CA LEU A 234 -1.73 -6.21 -38.64
C LEU A 234 -1.75 -5.06 -39.66
N GLY A 235 -0.64 -4.79 -40.35
CA GLY A 235 -0.59 -3.73 -41.38
C GLY A 235 0.71 -3.72 -42.21
N SER A 236 1.85 -3.97 -41.58
CA SER A 236 3.16 -4.08 -42.23
C SER A 236 3.72 -5.50 -42.10
N ASN A 237 4.53 -5.92 -43.08
CA ASN A 237 5.24 -7.21 -43.07
C ASN A 237 6.62 -7.14 -42.37
N ASP A 238 6.79 -6.16 -41.48
CA ASP A 238 8.00 -5.94 -40.69
C ASP A 238 7.81 -6.35 -39.22
N ASN A 239 8.85 -6.13 -38.40
CA ASN A 239 8.84 -6.45 -36.96
C ASN A 239 8.31 -5.29 -36.10
N ASP A 240 7.54 -4.37 -36.69
CA ASP A 240 6.93 -3.27 -35.96
C ASP A 240 5.97 -3.82 -34.88
N PRO A 241 6.08 -3.40 -33.61
CA PRO A 241 5.28 -3.96 -32.53
C PRO A 241 3.79 -3.61 -32.62
N ALA A 242 3.41 -2.56 -33.36
CA ALA A 242 2.02 -2.13 -33.50
C ALA A 242 1.34 -2.65 -34.78
N THR A 243 2.10 -2.83 -35.85
CA THR A 243 1.58 -3.14 -37.20
C THR A 243 2.21 -4.36 -37.86
N GLY A 244 3.26 -4.93 -37.26
CA GLY A 244 4.10 -5.96 -37.85
C GLY A 244 3.52 -7.38 -37.84
N CYS A 245 4.39 -8.35 -38.13
CA CYS A 245 4.09 -9.78 -38.09
C CYS A 245 3.68 -10.25 -36.69
N LEU A 246 2.58 -11.01 -36.60
CA LEU A 246 2.00 -11.48 -35.34
C LEU A 246 2.95 -12.35 -34.50
N ALA A 247 3.88 -13.03 -35.16
CA ALA A 247 4.92 -13.86 -34.57
C ALA A 247 6.34 -13.41 -34.97
N ARG A 248 6.56 -12.16 -35.36
CA ARG A 248 7.81 -11.65 -35.97
C ARG A 248 8.14 -12.29 -37.32
N LYS A 249 9.10 -11.68 -38.02
CA LYS A 249 9.53 -12.03 -39.38
C LYS A 249 10.54 -13.17 -39.34
N SER A 250 10.24 -14.28 -40.02
CA SER A 250 11.10 -15.48 -40.00
C SER A 250 12.47 -15.27 -40.64
N SER A 251 12.69 -14.21 -41.41
CA SER A 251 14.01 -13.90 -41.99
C SER A 251 15.02 -13.31 -40.98
N ALA A 252 14.63 -13.10 -39.72
CA ALA A 252 15.51 -12.61 -38.65
C ALA A 252 16.47 -13.70 -38.12
N PRO A 253 17.64 -13.34 -37.54
CA PRO A 253 18.50 -14.30 -36.84
C PRO A 253 17.75 -14.94 -35.65
N ALA A 254 18.13 -16.16 -35.31
CA ALA A 254 17.41 -16.98 -34.32
C ALA A 254 17.21 -16.23 -32.97
N PRO A 255 16.01 -16.33 -32.35
CA PRO A 255 14.86 -17.15 -32.77
C PRO A 255 14.06 -16.49 -33.92
N TYR A 256 13.90 -17.22 -35.04
CA TYR A 256 13.32 -16.72 -36.30
C TYR A 256 11.92 -16.10 -36.11
N ILE A 257 11.08 -16.72 -35.29
CA ILE A 257 9.74 -16.25 -34.94
C ILE A 257 9.52 -16.40 -33.43
N THR A 258 8.61 -15.62 -32.87
CA THR A 258 8.13 -15.78 -31.50
C THR A 258 7.33 -17.08 -31.41
N VAL A 259 7.66 -17.88 -30.40
CA VAL A 259 7.04 -19.17 -30.15
C VAL A 259 5.69 -18.97 -29.45
N HIS A 260 4.66 -19.70 -29.89
CA HIS A 260 3.33 -19.69 -29.30
C HIS A 260 2.79 -21.12 -29.14
N THR A 261 2.11 -21.39 -28.03
CA THR A 261 1.20 -22.55 -27.92
C THR A 261 -0.13 -22.26 -28.63
N TYR A 262 -0.98 -23.27 -28.80
CA TYR A 262 -2.33 -23.07 -29.37
C TYR A 262 -3.10 -21.98 -28.62
N GLY A 263 -3.19 -22.08 -27.29
CA GLY A 263 -3.93 -21.11 -26.50
C GLY A 263 -3.38 -19.69 -26.60
N GLN A 264 -2.05 -19.53 -26.68
CA GLN A 264 -1.42 -18.22 -26.89
C GLN A 264 -1.70 -17.66 -28.29
N ALA A 265 -1.76 -18.52 -29.31
CA ALA A 265 -2.09 -18.14 -30.67
C ALA A 265 -3.56 -17.74 -30.80
N ALA A 266 -4.48 -18.53 -30.22
CA ALA A 266 -5.90 -18.26 -30.21
C ALA A 266 -6.25 -16.96 -29.46
N ALA A 267 -5.57 -16.66 -28.36
CA ALA A 267 -5.73 -15.41 -27.63
C ALA A 267 -5.22 -14.16 -28.38
N LYS A 268 -4.43 -14.36 -29.46
CA LYS A 268 -3.86 -13.29 -30.27
C LYS A 268 -4.68 -12.93 -31.52
N CYS A 269 -5.69 -13.70 -31.89
CA CYS A 269 -6.38 -13.60 -33.18
C CYS A 269 -7.69 -12.80 -33.21
#